data_AF-A0A2M7C935-F1
#
_entry.id   AF-A0A2M7C935-F1
#
_cell.length_a   1.000
_cell.length_b   1.000
_cell.length_c   1.000
_cell.angle_alpha   90.00
_cell.angle_beta   90.00
_cell.angle_gamma   90.00
#
_symmetry.space_group_name_H-M   'P 1'
#
loop_
_entity.id
_entity.type
_entity.pdbx_description
1 polymer ?
#
loop_
_entity_poly.entity_id
_entity_poly.type
_entity_poly.pdbx_seq_one_letter_code
_entity_poly.pdbx_strand_id
1 'polypeptide(L)'
;MAPALKDDKGGKWSSDLVLDLYSNLLAEIWELVSALIGEAILAFLFNLAIRKLGEKHPFLNSLKVSEDGISLDGVREDCRTVAPVEIHRGFQSLINHLSHLFSALAEGVINKELFPKVFPKVKEAERIISQK
;
A
#
# COMPACT_ATOMS: atom_id res chain seq x y z
N MET A 1 -30.65 -36.81 -21.76
CA MET A 1 -30.73 -35.76 -20.72
C MET A 1 -29.31 -35.33 -20.39
N ALA A 2 -28.90 -34.16 -20.86
CA ALA A 2 -27.62 -33.56 -20.50
C ALA A 2 -27.80 -32.73 -19.23
N PRO A 3 -26.85 -32.72 -18.27
CA PRO A 3 -26.94 -31.85 -17.12
C PRO A 3 -26.52 -30.44 -17.53
N ALA A 4 -27.39 -29.48 -17.26
CA ALA A 4 -27.12 -28.06 -17.39
C ALA A 4 -26.08 -27.64 -16.34
N LEU A 5 -24.94 -27.13 -16.83
CA LEU A 5 -23.96 -26.37 -16.07
C LEU A 5 -24.67 -25.20 -15.39
N LYS A 6 -24.83 -25.26 -14.07
CA LYS A 6 -25.32 -24.14 -13.28
C LYS A 6 -24.21 -23.10 -13.12
N ASP A 7 -24.62 -21.86 -13.28
CA ASP A 7 -23.83 -20.63 -13.33
C ASP A 7 -22.82 -20.47 -12.19
N ASP A 8 -21.54 -20.47 -12.55
CA ASP A 8 -20.42 -20.01 -11.69
C ASP A 8 -19.80 -18.70 -12.24
N LYS A 9 -20.44 -18.08 -13.25
CA LYS A 9 -19.91 -16.92 -13.97
C LYS A 9 -20.10 -15.58 -13.24
N GLY A 10 -21.09 -15.46 -12.36
CA GLY A 10 -21.40 -14.21 -11.66
C GLY A 10 -20.38 -13.84 -10.57
N GLY A 11 -19.86 -14.83 -9.83
CA GLY A 11 -18.84 -14.61 -8.79
C GLY A 11 -17.50 -14.19 -9.38
N LYS A 12 -17.11 -14.80 -10.50
CA LYS A 12 -15.85 -14.52 -11.20
C LYS A 12 -15.74 -13.07 -11.67
N TRP A 13 -16.80 -12.53 -12.27
CA TRP A 13 -16.83 -11.12 -12.70
C TRP A 13 -16.75 -10.14 -11.52
N SER A 14 -17.31 -10.49 -10.36
CA SER A 14 -17.23 -9.63 -9.18
C SER A 14 -15.83 -9.57 -8.58
N SER A 15 -15.09 -10.69 -8.55
CA SER A 15 -13.70 -10.71 -8.06
C SER A 15 -12.77 -9.97 -9.02
N ASP A 16 -12.92 -10.17 -10.33
CA ASP A 16 -12.11 -9.49 -11.34
C ASP A 16 -12.27 -7.95 -11.26
N LEU A 17 -13.52 -7.47 -11.10
CA LEU A 17 -13.80 -6.05 -10.96
C LEU A 17 -13.17 -5.44 -9.69
N VAL A 18 -13.21 -6.17 -8.58
CA VAL A 18 -12.57 -5.74 -7.31
C VAL A 18 -11.06 -5.69 -7.46
N LEU A 19 -10.46 -6.69 -8.13
CA LEU A 19 -9.02 -6.73 -8.40
C LEU A 19 -8.58 -5.59 -9.29
N ASP A 20 -9.33 -5.26 -10.34
CA ASP A 20 -9.02 -4.15 -11.23
C ASP A 20 -9.02 -2.81 -10.48
N LEU A 21 -10.01 -2.60 -9.61
CA LEU A 21 -10.08 -1.40 -8.77
C LEU A 21 -8.85 -1.29 -7.85
N TYR A 22 -8.46 -2.38 -7.20
CA TYR A 22 -7.27 -2.38 -6.35
C TYR A 22 -5.97 -2.25 -7.12
N SER A 23 -5.88 -2.82 -8.32
CA SER A 23 -4.72 -2.66 -9.20
C SER A 23 -4.50 -1.18 -9.53
N ASN A 24 -5.57 -0.48 -9.93
CA ASN A 24 -5.50 0.94 -10.24
C ASN A 24 -5.13 1.78 -9.01
N LEU A 25 -5.76 1.50 -7.86
CA LEU A 25 -5.45 2.20 -6.61
C LEU A 25 -3.99 1.98 -6.17
N LEU A 26 -3.47 0.77 -6.30
CA LEU A 26 -2.08 0.47 -5.97
C LEU A 26 -1.11 1.20 -6.90
N ALA A 27 -1.44 1.32 -8.19
CA ALA A 27 -0.67 2.13 -9.13
C ALA A 27 -0.70 3.62 -8.76
N GLU A 28 -1.86 4.16 -8.39
CA GLU A 28 -1.97 5.56 -7.93
C GLU A 28 -1.16 5.81 -6.64
N ILE A 29 -1.23 4.90 -5.67
CA ILE A 29 -0.41 4.97 -4.45
C ILE A 29 1.08 4.91 -4.82
N TRP A 30 1.46 4.04 -5.76
CA TRP A 30 2.84 3.90 -6.20
C TRP A 30 3.38 5.21 -6.76
N GLU A 31 2.69 5.79 -7.75
CA GLU A 31 3.07 7.05 -8.39
C GLU A 31 3.18 8.21 -7.38
N LEU A 32 2.17 8.36 -6.51
CA LEU A 32 2.14 9.47 -5.55
C LEU A 32 3.25 9.36 -4.50
N VAL A 33 3.47 8.15 -3.96
CA VAL A 33 4.39 7.98 -2.84
C VAL A 33 5.83 7.83 -3.32
N SER A 34 6.07 7.24 -4.50
CA SER A 34 7.43 7.12 -5.07
C SER A 34 8.06 8.49 -5.30
N ALA A 35 7.28 9.47 -5.76
CA ALA A 35 7.72 10.85 -5.91
C ALA A 35 8.16 11.51 -4.58
N LEU A 36 7.72 10.99 -3.42
CA LEU A 36 8.02 11.54 -2.11
C LEU A 36 9.19 10.85 -1.41
N ILE A 37 9.29 9.53 -1.52
CA ILE A 37 10.25 8.71 -0.74
C ILE A 37 11.21 7.89 -1.62
N GLY A 38 11.03 7.89 -2.94
CA GLY A 38 11.77 7.06 -3.88
C GLY A 38 11.23 5.63 -4.02
N GLU A 39 11.41 5.07 -5.21
CA GLU A 39 10.92 3.75 -5.62
C GLU A 39 11.52 2.63 -4.77
N ALA A 40 12.82 2.69 -4.48
CA ALA A 40 13.52 1.67 -3.69
C ALA A 40 12.96 1.56 -2.26
N ILE A 41 12.69 2.70 -1.61
CA ILE A 41 12.09 2.73 -0.26
C ILE A 41 10.66 2.23 -0.34
N LEU A 42 9.89 2.67 -1.34
CA LEU A 42 8.51 2.25 -1.50
C LEU A 42 8.39 0.74 -1.76
N ALA A 43 9.23 0.19 -2.65
CA ALA A 43 9.32 -1.24 -2.92
C ALA A 43 9.62 -2.03 -1.63
N PHE A 44 10.55 -1.54 -0.81
CA PHE A 44 10.88 -2.16 0.47
C PHE A 44 9.68 -2.15 1.44
N LEU A 45 8.97 -1.03 1.57
CA LEU A 45 7.80 -0.92 2.45
C LEU A 45 6.66 -1.85 2.01
N PHE A 46 6.41 -1.95 0.72
CA PHE A 46 5.45 -2.89 0.16
C PHE A 46 5.81 -4.34 0.45
N ASN A 47 7.06 -4.74 0.19
CA ASN A 47 7.53 -6.09 0.49
C ASN A 47 7.43 -6.43 1.99
N LEU A 48 7.74 -5.45 2.86
CA LEU A 48 7.57 -5.60 4.30
C LEU A 48 6.09 -5.83 4.68
N ALA A 49 5.20 -5.04 4.09
CA ALA A 49 3.77 -5.15 4.36
C ALA A 49 3.15 -6.45 3.84
N ILE A 50 3.51 -6.85 2.62
CA ILE A 50 3.10 -8.11 2.00
C ILE A 50 3.55 -9.28 2.86
N ARG A 51 4.84 -9.33 3.25
CA ARG A 51 5.37 -10.42 4.09
C ARG A 51 4.62 -10.54 5.42
N LYS A 52 4.29 -9.40 6.06
CA LYS A 52 3.56 -9.40 7.32
C LYS A 52 2.12 -9.89 7.17
N LEU A 53 1.45 -9.51 6.08
CA LEU A 53 0.04 -9.83 5.85
C LEU A 53 -0.17 -11.17 5.13
N GLY A 54 0.86 -11.69 4.49
CA GLY A 54 0.84 -12.93 3.72
C GLY A 54 0.51 -14.17 4.56
N GLU A 55 0.73 -14.13 5.88
CA GLU A 55 0.28 -15.19 6.79
C GLU A 55 -1.25 -15.26 6.90
N LYS A 56 -1.91 -14.10 6.89
CA LYS A 56 -3.37 -13.98 7.05
C LYS A 56 -4.11 -13.98 5.72
N HIS A 57 -3.47 -13.45 4.68
CA HIS A 57 -4.02 -13.33 3.33
C HIS A 57 -3.00 -13.88 2.32
N PRO A 58 -2.94 -15.21 2.13
CA PRO A 58 -1.88 -15.86 1.35
C PRO A 58 -1.73 -15.35 -0.08
N PHE A 59 -2.84 -14.95 -0.72
CA PHE A 59 -2.83 -14.41 -2.09
C PHE A 59 -1.99 -13.13 -2.24
N LEU A 60 -1.77 -12.38 -1.16
CA LEU A 60 -0.93 -11.18 -1.20
C LEU A 60 0.55 -11.53 -1.46
N ASN A 61 1.00 -12.74 -1.11
CA ASN A 61 2.38 -13.16 -1.39
C ASN A 61 2.68 -13.29 -2.88
N SER A 62 1.65 -13.35 -3.72
CA SER A 62 1.77 -13.42 -5.17
C SER A 62 1.81 -12.04 -5.84
N LEU A 63 1.67 -10.96 -5.06
CA LEU A 63 1.98 -9.62 -5.53
C LEU A 63 3.48 -9.51 -5.81
N LYS A 64 3.83 -9.11 -7.03
CA LYS A 64 5.20 -8.80 -7.39
C LYS A 64 5.42 -7.31 -7.22
N VAL A 65 6.44 -6.95 -6.44
CA VAL A 65 6.81 -5.56 -6.20
C VAL A 65 8.28 -5.38 -6.53
N SER A 66 8.57 -4.39 -7.37
CA SER A 66 9.91 -3.99 -7.79
C SER A 66 9.98 -2.47 -7.86
N GLU A 67 11.16 -1.91 -8.15
CA GLU A 67 11.31 -0.46 -8.35
C GLU A 67 10.49 0.05 -9.56
N ASP A 68 10.17 -0.83 -10.51
CA ASP A 68 9.31 -0.51 -11.67
C ASP A 68 7.81 -0.48 -11.34
N GLY A 69 7.41 -0.85 -10.12
CA GLY A 69 6.00 -0.87 -9.70
C GLY A 69 5.51 -2.22 -9.19
N ILE A 70 4.17 -2.36 -9.22
CA ILE A 70 3.43 -3.47 -8.63
C ILE A 70 2.70 -4.23 -9.74
N SER A 71 2.83 -5.57 -9.77
CA SER A 71 2.07 -6.45 -10.65
C SER A 71 1.18 -7.43 -9.86
N LEU A 72 -0.06 -7.57 -10.34
CA LEU A 72 -1.08 -8.49 -9.83
C LEU A 72 -1.21 -9.76 -10.68
N ASP A 73 -0.30 -10.01 -11.62
CA ASP A 73 -0.47 -11.09 -12.61
C ASP A 73 -0.59 -12.47 -11.95
N GLY A 74 0.19 -12.75 -10.90
CA GLY A 74 0.06 -13.98 -10.11
C GLY A 74 -1.16 -14.00 -9.20
N VAL A 75 -1.61 -12.84 -8.73
CA VAL A 75 -2.75 -12.69 -7.81
C VAL A 75 -4.07 -13.05 -8.49
N ARG A 76 -4.22 -12.74 -9.78
CA ARG A 76 -5.46 -13.08 -10.53
C ARG A 76 -5.72 -14.57 -10.57
N GLU A 77 -4.70 -15.41 -10.58
CA GLU A 77 -4.85 -16.86 -10.56
C GLU A 77 -5.24 -17.35 -9.16
N ASP A 78 -4.55 -16.86 -8.13
CA ASP A 78 -4.79 -17.23 -6.74
C ASP A 78 -6.15 -16.73 -6.20
N CYS A 79 -6.65 -15.62 -6.74
CA CYS A 79 -7.95 -15.06 -6.35
C CYS A 79 -9.14 -15.73 -7.05
N ARG A 80 -8.95 -16.64 -8.01
CA ARG A 80 -10.07 -17.32 -8.70
C ARG A 80 -10.96 -18.11 -7.74
N THR A 81 -10.39 -18.61 -6.65
CA THR A 81 -11.09 -19.41 -5.65
C THR A 81 -11.41 -18.61 -4.38
N VAL A 82 -11.09 -17.31 -4.34
CA VAL A 82 -11.25 -16.45 -3.16
C VAL A 82 -12.50 -15.58 -3.33
N ALA A 83 -13.30 -15.49 -2.26
CA ALA A 83 -14.48 -14.64 -2.26
C ALA A 83 -14.10 -13.15 -2.39
N PRO A 84 -14.85 -12.32 -3.15
CA PRO A 84 -14.57 -10.89 -3.32
C PRO A 84 -14.38 -10.12 -2.00
N VAL A 85 -15.12 -10.51 -0.95
CA VAL A 85 -15.02 -9.90 0.39
C VAL A 85 -13.67 -10.16 1.03
N GLU A 86 -13.09 -11.35 0.85
CA GLU A 86 -11.78 -11.69 1.39
C GLU A 86 -10.66 -11.01 0.61
N ILE A 87 -10.82 -10.85 -0.71
CA ILE A 87 -9.94 -10.04 -1.56
C ILE A 87 -9.93 -8.59 -1.06
N HIS A 88 -11.12 -8.00 -0.91
CA HIS A 88 -11.30 -6.64 -0.38
C HIS A 88 -10.62 -6.46 0.98
N ARG A 89 -10.85 -7.37 1.93
CA ARG A 89 -10.23 -7.34 3.27
C ARG A 89 -8.71 -7.41 3.21
N GLY A 90 -8.15 -8.24 2.33
CA GLY A 90 -6.70 -8.36 2.18
C GLY A 90 -6.08 -7.07 1.66
N PHE A 91 -6.61 -6.49 0.58
CA PHE A 91 -6.10 -5.22 0.04
C PHE A 91 -6.34 -4.04 0.98
N GLN A 92 -7.49 -3.97 1.65
CA GLN A 92 -7.76 -2.95 2.67
C GLN A 92 -6.74 -3.04 3.81
N SER A 93 -6.39 -4.26 4.26
CA SER A 93 -5.38 -4.47 5.29
C SER A 93 -3.99 -4.04 4.82
N LEU A 94 -3.64 -4.31 3.56
CA LEU A 94 -2.39 -3.86 2.95
C LEU A 94 -2.28 -2.34 2.94
N ILE A 95 -3.30 -1.65 2.44
CA ILE A 95 -3.35 -0.19 2.38
C ILE A 95 -3.24 0.42 3.78
N ASN A 96 -3.99 -0.10 4.75
CA ASN A 96 -3.93 0.38 6.12
C ASN A 96 -2.52 0.21 6.73
N HIS A 97 -1.86 -0.92 6.46
CA HIS A 97 -0.53 -1.15 6.99
C HIS A 97 0.52 -0.26 6.32
N LEU A 98 0.42 -0.04 5.00
CA LEU A 98 1.26 0.91 4.27
C LEU A 98 1.09 2.33 4.81
N SER A 99 -0.14 2.79 5.02
CA SER A 99 -0.41 4.10 5.62
C SER A 99 0.30 4.27 6.97
N HIS A 100 0.28 3.24 7.81
CA HIS A 100 1.01 3.27 9.08
C HIS A 100 2.52 3.37 8.89
N LEU A 101 3.09 2.62 7.94
CA LEU A 101 4.52 2.69 7.61
C LEU A 101 4.91 4.09 7.10
N PHE A 102 4.09 4.68 6.23
CA PHE A 102 4.31 6.04 5.71
C PHE A 102 4.28 7.07 6.84
N SER A 103 3.29 7.00 7.73
CA SER A 103 3.23 7.88 8.90
C SER A 103 4.45 7.72 9.80
N ALA A 104 4.86 6.49 10.09
CA ALA A 104 6.04 6.23 10.91
C ALA A 104 7.33 6.79 10.29
N LEU A 105 7.49 6.69 8.97
CA LEU A 105 8.62 7.25 8.24
C LEU A 105 8.63 8.78 8.31
N ALA A 106 7.50 9.42 8.02
CA ALA A 106 7.37 10.88 8.00
C ALA A 106 7.50 11.48 9.41
N GLU A 107 6.78 10.93 10.40
CA GLU A 107 6.82 11.40 11.78
C GLU A 107 8.22 11.23 12.39
N GLY A 108 8.87 10.09 12.12
CA GLY A 108 10.23 9.83 12.59
C GLY A 108 11.23 10.86 12.06
N VAL A 109 11.21 11.16 10.76
CA VAL A 109 12.11 12.13 10.14
C VAL A 109 11.79 13.55 10.61
N ILE A 110 10.51 13.94 10.63
CA ILE A 110 10.11 15.29 11.04
C ILE A 110 10.49 15.55 12.50
N ASN A 111 10.14 14.63 13.40
CA ASN A 111 10.36 14.82 14.83
C ASN A 111 11.83 14.69 15.25
N LYS A 112 12.59 13.76 14.65
CA LYS A 112 13.97 13.47 15.07
C LYS A 112 15.04 14.24 14.30
N GLU A 113 14.79 14.59 13.04
CA GLU A 113 15.81 15.23 12.19
C GLU A 113 15.50 16.69 11.88
N LEU A 114 14.25 17.01 11.52
CA LEU A 114 13.88 18.35 11.07
C LEU A 114 13.69 19.30 12.25
N PHE A 115 12.80 18.96 13.19
CA PHE A 115 12.44 19.83 14.31
C PHE A 115 13.62 20.25 15.20
N PRO A 116 14.58 19.36 15.54
CA PRO A 116 15.75 19.77 16.30
C PRO A 116 16.64 20.78 15.58
N LYS A 117 16.60 20.84 14.24
CA LYS A 117 17.39 21.80 13.44
C LYS A 117 16.65 23.12 13.21
N VAL A 118 15.32 23.06 13.03
CA VAL A 118 14.49 24.23 12.69
C VAL A 118 14.12 25.04 13.92
N PHE A 119 13.60 24.41 14.98
CA PHE A 119 13.04 25.14 16.13
C PHE A 119 14.06 26.02 16.87
N PRO A 120 15.32 25.60 17.09
CA PRO A 120 16.30 26.47 17.73
C PRO A 120 16.52 27.77 16.97
N LYS A 121 16.59 27.70 15.62
CA LYS A 121 16.79 28.88 14.76
C LYS A 121 15.59 29.81 14.78
N VAL A 122 14.37 29.26 14.78
CA VAL A 122 13.14 30.07 14.90
C VAL A 122 13.12 30.79 16.24
N LYS A 123 13.41 30.08 17.35
CA LYS A 123 13.49 30.70 18.68
C LYS A 123 14.59 31.75 18.80
N GLU A 124 15.71 31.54 18.12
CA GLU A 124 16.79 32.54 18.06
C GLU A 124 16.33 33.81 17.34
N ALA A 125 15.65 33.67 16.19
CA ALA A 125 15.07 34.80 15.48
C ALA A 125 14.04 35.56 16.34
N GLU A 126 13.15 34.85 17.04
CA GLU A 126 12.18 35.45 17.96
C GLU A 126 12.85 36.26 19.09
N ARG A 127 13.96 35.75 19.65
CA ARG A 127 14.75 36.47 20.67
C ARG A 127 15.36 37.75 20.13
N ILE A 128 15.93 37.71 18.91
CA ILE A 128 16.51 38.89 18.27
C ILE A 128 15.45 39.95 18.03
N ILE A 129 14.27 39.54 17.55
CA ILE A 129 13.14 40.46 17.29
C ILE A 129 12.64 41.07 18.61
N SER A 130 12.53 40.26 19.67
CA SER A 130 12.01 40.70 20.97
C SER A 130 12.99 41.60 21.76
N GLN A 131 14.26 41.68 21.34
CA GLN A 131 15.28 42.56 21.92
C GLN A 131 15.37 43.93 21.22
N LYS A 132 14.61 44.14 20.15
CA LYS A 132 14.41 45.45 19.50
C LYS A 132 13.11 46.09 20.00
#